data_AF-A0A380G800-F1
#
_entry.id   AF-A0A380G800-F1
#
_cell.length_a   1.000
_cell.length_b   1.000
_cell.length_c   1.000
_cell.angle_alpha   90.00
_cell.angle_beta   90.00
_cell.angle_gamma   90.00
#
_symmetry.space_group_name_H-M   'P 1'
#
loop_
_entity.id
_entity.type
_entity.pdbx_description
1 polymer ?
#
loop_
_entity_poly.entity_id
_entity_poly.type
_entity_poly.pdbx_seq_one_letter_code
_entity_poly.pdbx_strand_id
1 'polypeptide(L)'
;MKVKDLEIGDRVQVITGVHRYRANERWEEEPIGQTGEVRFKFADGSARVLLDKGLGVFISDDDEWYPIPSSTKIATHDRPAHYGNSEIDYWCERYSPEELRGAFKSQISKYVDRLGYKDDEVKELNKIIDYATRYKNHLKKVKA
;
A
#
# COMPACT_ATOMS: atom_id res chain seq x y z
N MET A 1 -3.20 -14.76 -17.96
CA MET A 1 -4.27 -14.27 -17.07
C MET A 1 -5.32 -13.65 -17.95
N LYS A 2 -6.62 -13.78 -17.64
CA LYS A 2 -7.68 -13.17 -18.45
C LYS A 2 -8.24 -11.94 -17.74
N VAL A 3 -8.78 -10.97 -18.48
CA VAL A 3 -9.40 -9.75 -17.94
C VAL A 3 -10.57 -10.10 -17.01
N LYS A 4 -11.28 -11.20 -17.30
CA LYS A 4 -12.33 -11.73 -16.42
C LYS A 4 -11.84 -12.05 -15.00
N ASP A 5 -10.56 -12.41 -14.85
CA ASP A 5 -9.93 -12.82 -13.58
C ASP A 5 -9.47 -11.59 -12.74
N LEU A 6 -9.51 -10.38 -13.32
CA LEU A 6 -9.22 -9.12 -12.61
C LEU A 6 -10.44 -8.69 -11.79
N GLU A 7 -10.21 -8.15 -10.60
CA GLU A 7 -11.22 -7.50 -9.77
C GLU A 7 -11.17 -5.98 -9.89
N ILE A 8 -12.30 -5.31 -9.59
CA ILE A 8 -12.32 -3.85 -9.49
C ILE A 8 -11.38 -3.44 -8.35
N GLY A 9 -10.46 -2.51 -8.63
CA GLY A 9 -9.41 -2.10 -7.70
C GLY A 9 -8.05 -2.79 -7.94
N ASP A 10 -7.98 -3.80 -8.80
CA ASP A 10 -6.69 -4.40 -9.17
C ASP A 10 -5.83 -3.42 -9.96
N ARG A 11 -4.52 -3.45 -9.70
CA ARG A 11 -3.55 -2.65 -10.47
C ARG A 11 -3.00 -3.47 -11.62
N VAL A 12 -2.95 -2.84 -12.78
CA VAL A 12 -2.41 -3.44 -14.02
C VAL A 12 -1.48 -2.46 -14.72
N GLN A 13 -0.52 -2.99 -15.46
CA GLN A 13 0.29 -2.24 -16.41
C GLN A 13 -0.26 -2.52 -17.80
N VAL A 14 -0.64 -1.47 -18.52
CA VAL A 14 -1.17 -1.53 -19.89
C VAL A 14 -0.10 -0.99 -20.83
N ILE A 15 0.22 -1.73 -21.90
CA ILE A 15 1.13 -1.22 -22.93
C ILE A 15 0.38 -0.21 -23.80
N THR A 16 0.79 1.05 -23.75
CA THR A 16 0.09 2.17 -24.42
C THR A 16 0.81 2.69 -25.65
N GLY A 17 1.98 2.14 -25.97
CA GLY A 17 2.76 2.51 -27.14
C GLY A 17 4.14 1.88 -27.13
N VAL A 18 4.95 2.23 -28.12
CA VAL A 18 6.32 1.74 -28.30
C VAL A 18 7.24 2.93 -28.56
N HIS A 19 8.31 3.04 -27.78
CA HIS A 19 9.41 3.96 -28.05
C HIS A 19 10.34 3.31 -29.06
N ARG A 20 10.48 3.92 -30.24
CA ARG A 20 11.44 3.49 -31.26
C ARG A 20 12.70 4.32 -31.15
N TYR A 21 13.84 3.68 -30.90
CA TYR A 21 15.14 4.35 -30.88
C TYR A 21 16.16 3.59 -31.74
N ARG A 22 17.23 4.28 -32.13
CA ARG A 22 18.26 3.72 -33.00
C ARG A 22 19.47 3.35 -32.16
N ALA A 23 19.76 2.06 -32.05
CA ALA A 23 20.96 1.53 -31.39
C ALA A 23 21.82 0.81 -32.44
N ASN A 24 23.08 1.22 -32.59
CA ASN A 24 24.07 0.55 -33.44
C ASN A 24 23.54 0.13 -34.82
N GLU A 25 23.01 1.10 -35.57
CA GLU A 25 22.48 0.95 -36.94
C GLU A 25 21.19 0.14 -37.10
N ARG A 26 20.59 -0.37 -36.02
CA ARG A 26 19.29 -1.05 -36.01
C ARG A 26 18.25 -0.24 -35.25
N TRP A 27 16.98 -0.39 -35.64
CA TRP A 27 15.85 0.15 -34.90
C TRP A 27 15.49 -0.84 -33.80
N GLU A 28 15.47 -0.36 -32.55
CA GLU A 28 15.01 -1.10 -31.38
C GLU A 28 13.68 -0.49 -30.90
N GLU A 29 12.83 -1.37 -30.35
CA GLU A 29 11.48 -1.05 -29.91
C GLU A 29 11.35 -1.34 -28.41
N GLU A 30 11.10 -0.31 -27.60
CA GLU A 30 10.84 -0.44 -26.16
C GLU A 30 9.36 -0.18 -25.86
N PRO A 31 8.60 -1.14 -25.30
CA PRO A 31 7.19 -0.92 -24.98
C PRO A 31 7.03 0.08 -23.82
N ILE A 32 6.14 1.06 -24.01
CA ILE A 32 5.78 2.06 -23.00
C ILE A 32 4.54 1.58 -22.26
N GLY A 33 4.77 0.91 -21.14
CA GLY A 33 3.72 0.50 -20.21
C GLY A 33 3.31 1.63 -19.26
N GLN A 34 2.02 1.91 -19.15
CA GLN A 34 1.46 2.78 -18.13
C GLN A 34 0.68 1.97 -17.09
N THR A 35 0.79 2.38 -15.84
CA THR A 35 0.11 1.72 -14.73
C THR A 35 -1.24 2.37 -14.44
N GLY A 36 -2.20 1.57 -13.99
CA GLY A 36 -3.53 2.04 -13.64
C GLY A 36 -4.31 1.04 -12.79
N GLU A 37 -5.53 1.42 -12.43
CA GLU A 37 -6.46 0.66 -11.59
C GLU A 37 -7.72 0.28 -12.39
N VAL A 38 -8.15 -0.97 -12.29
CA VAL A 38 -9.40 -1.44 -12.90
C VAL A 38 -10.59 -0.77 -12.21
N ARG A 39 -11.38 0.01 -12.96
CA ARG A 39 -12.55 0.74 -12.43
C ARG A 39 -13.88 0.13 -12.84
N PHE A 40 -13.96 -0.47 -14.02
CA PHE A 40 -15.19 -1.07 -14.52
C PHE A 40 -14.90 -2.38 -15.24
N LYS A 41 -15.82 -3.33 -15.12
CA LYS A 41 -15.85 -4.57 -15.90
C LYS A 41 -17.12 -4.58 -16.73
N PHE A 42 -17.00 -5.01 -17.98
CA PHE A 42 -18.13 -5.12 -18.90
C PHE A 42 -18.51 -6.59 -19.08
N ALA A 43 -19.77 -6.84 -19.44
CA ALA A 43 -20.30 -8.19 -19.63
C ALA A 43 -19.65 -8.93 -20.81
N ASP A 44 -19.01 -8.19 -21.72
CA ASP A 44 -18.26 -8.73 -22.87
C ASP A 44 -16.87 -9.26 -22.50
N GLY A 45 -16.45 -9.14 -21.23
CA GLY A 45 -15.15 -9.58 -20.76
C GLY A 45 -14.05 -8.52 -20.84
N SER A 46 -14.35 -7.31 -21.31
CA SER A 46 -13.44 -6.16 -21.26
C SER A 46 -13.46 -5.44 -19.91
N ALA A 47 -12.42 -4.66 -19.63
CA ALA A 47 -12.34 -3.82 -18.45
C ALA A 47 -11.86 -2.41 -18.79
N ARG A 48 -12.31 -1.43 -18.00
CA ARG A 48 -11.81 -0.06 -18.05
C ARG A 48 -10.79 0.16 -16.94
N VAL A 49 -9.58 0.54 -17.32
CA VAL A 49 -8.49 0.88 -16.42
C VAL A 49 -8.34 2.40 -16.38
N LEU A 50 -8.33 2.97 -15.18
CA LEU A 50 -7.94 4.36 -14.97
C LEU A 50 -6.43 4.40 -14.76
N LEU A 51 -5.70 4.92 -15.75
CA LEU A 51 -4.26 5.13 -15.65
C LEU A 51 -3.96 6.19 -14.59
N ASP A 52 -2.78 6.10 -13.96
CA ASP A 52 -2.35 7.04 -12.92
C ASP A 52 -2.28 8.49 -13.42
N LYS A 53 -2.18 8.70 -14.73
CA LYS A 53 -2.24 10.02 -15.39
C LYS A 53 -3.67 10.56 -15.61
N GLY A 54 -4.69 9.87 -15.09
CA GLY A 54 -6.10 10.26 -15.17
C GLY A 54 -6.82 9.86 -16.47
N LEU A 55 -6.14 9.21 -17.41
CA LEU A 55 -6.75 8.71 -18.65
C LEU A 55 -7.41 7.34 -18.42
N GLY A 56 -8.65 7.17 -18.85
CA GLY A 56 -9.32 5.88 -18.84
C GLY A 56 -9.09 5.12 -20.16
N VAL A 57 -8.50 3.94 -20.09
CA VAL A 57 -8.27 3.05 -21.24
C VAL A 57 -9.11 1.78 -21.11
N PHE A 58 -9.48 1.19 -22.25
CA PHE A 58 -10.15 -0.10 -22.29
C PHE A 58 -9.10 -1.18 -22.53
N ILE A 59 -9.21 -2.29 -21.81
CA ILE A 59 -8.39 -3.49 -22.01
C ILE A 59 -9.28 -4.70 -22.26
N SER A 60 -8.81 -5.59 -23.10
CA SER A 60 -9.41 -6.87 -23.44
C SER A 60 -8.39 -8.01 -23.30
N ASP A 61 -8.84 -9.25 -23.49
CA ASP A 61 -7.95 -10.42 -23.52
C ASP A 61 -6.96 -10.38 -24.72
N ASP A 62 -7.24 -9.57 -25.74
CA ASP A 62 -6.40 -9.41 -26.93
C ASP A 62 -5.32 -8.31 -26.77
N ASP A 63 -5.41 -7.50 -25.71
CA ASP A 63 -4.46 -6.41 -25.43
C ASP A 63 -3.28 -6.90 -24.57
N GLU A 64 -2.11 -6.29 -24.76
CA GLU A 64 -0.94 -6.56 -23.91
C GLU A 64 -1.03 -5.78 -22.58
N TRP A 65 -1.31 -6.52 -21.51
CA TRP A 65 -1.30 -6.00 -20.14
C TRP A 65 -0.73 -7.03 -19.16
N TYR A 66 -0.23 -6.51 -18.04
CA TYR A 66 0.36 -7.31 -16.98
C TYR A 66 -0.31 -6.99 -15.65
N PRO A 67 -0.77 -7.99 -14.88
CA PRO A 67 -1.22 -7.76 -13.52
C PRO A 67 -0.04 -7.27 -12.69
N ILE A 68 -0.22 -6.17 -11.98
CA ILE A 68 0.74 -5.74 -10.99
C ILE A 68 0.28 -6.41 -9.70
N PRO A 69 1.01 -7.43 -9.19
CA PRO A 69 0.63 -8.06 -7.95
C PRO A 69 0.52 -6.97 -6.91
N SER A 70 -0.69 -6.80 -6.38
CA SER A 70 -0.91 -5.85 -5.33
C SER A 70 -0.06 -6.29 -4.14
N SER A 71 1.08 -5.63 -3.93
CA SER A 71 1.83 -5.70 -2.67
C SER A 71 0.95 -5.25 -1.49
N THR A 72 -0.24 -4.74 -1.77
CA THR A 72 -1.29 -4.43 -0.82
C THR A 72 -2.56 -5.18 -1.21
N LYS A 73 -2.57 -6.51 -1.09
CA LYS A 73 -3.78 -7.12 -0.53
C LYS A 73 -4.04 -6.36 0.76
N ILE A 74 -4.96 -5.39 0.76
CA ILE A 74 -5.74 -5.13 1.96
C ILE A 74 -6.56 -6.39 2.12
N ALA A 75 -5.90 -7.42 2.64
CA ALA A 75 -6.61 -8.42 3.34
C ALA A 75 -7.28 -7.64 4.47
N THR A 76 -8.58 -7.40 4.32
CA THR A 76 -9.47 -7.55 5.47
C THR A 76 -9.27 -8.98 5.95
N HIS A 77 -8.13 -9.24 6.59
CA HIS A 77 -8.15 -10.17 7.68
C HIS A 77 -9.20 -9.55 8.60
N ASP A 78 -10.35 -10.21 8.72
CA ASP A 78 -11.01 -10.23 10.01
C ASP A 78 -9.89 -10.48 11.00
N ARG A 79 -9.47 -9.39 11.65
CA ARG A 79 -8.30 -9.41 12.51
C ARG A 79 -8.63 -10.47 13.53
N PRO A 80 -7.87 -11.57 13.60
CA PRO A 80 -8.27 -12.63 14.48
C PRO A 80 -8.31 -12.08 15.90
N ALA A 81 -9.37 -12.41 16.65
CA ALA A 81 -9.64 -11.89 18.00
C ALA A 81 -8.53 -12.21 19.04
N HIS A 82 -7.44 -12.85 18.61
CA HIS A 82 -6.27 -13.20 19.41
C HIS A 82 -5.14 -12.16 19.39
N TYR A 83 -5.32 -10.96 18.84
CA TYR A 83 -4.55 -9.78 19.31
C TYR A 83 -5.09 -9.32 20.69
N GLY A 84 -5.13 -10.24 21.65
CA GLY A 84 -5.43 -9.96 23.05
C GLY A 84 -4.26 -9.31 23.79
N ASN A 85 -3.06 -9.35 23.21
CA ASN A 85 -1.90 -8.57 23.68
C ASN A 85 -1.54 -7.55 22.60
N SER A 86 -1.49 -6.28 22.98
CA SER A 86 -1.16 -5.22 22.05
C SER A 86 0.28 -5.40 21.57
N GLU A 87 0.58 -5.02 20.32
CA GLU A 87 1.94 -5.01 19.73
C GLU A 87 2.98 -4.32 20.65
N ILE A 88 2.49 -3.45 21.51
CA ILE A 88 3.22 -2.72 22.54
C ILE A 88 3.63 -3.62 23.71
N ASP A 89 2.76 -4.53 24.15
CA ASP A 89 3.07 -5.49 25.22
C ASP A 89 4.18 -6.44 24.76
N TYR A 90 4.12 -6.86 23.49
CA TYR A 90 5.17 -7.65 22.84
C TYR A 90 6.54 -6.94 22.86
N TRP A 91 6.59 -5.64 22.57
CA TRP A 91 7.85 -4.88 22.65
C TRP A 91 8.33 -4.74 24.10
N CYS A 92 7.43 -4.42 25.03
CA CYS A 92 7.77 -4.26 26.44
C CYS A 92 8.33 -5.54 27.08
N GLU A 93 7.95 -6.72 26.60
CA GLU A 93 8.44 -8.01 27.10
C GLU A 93 9.78 -8.45 26.50
N ARG A 94 10.10 -8.03 25.28
CA ARG A 94 11.22 -8.60 24.50
C ARG A 94 12.33 -7.65 24.14
N TYR A 95 12.06 -6.35 24.06
CA TYR A 95 13.02 -5.38 23.56
C TYR A 95 13.91 -4.88 24.71
N SER A 96 15.18 -4.63 24.39
CA SER A 96 16.04 -3.85 25.27
C SER A 96 15.47 -2.44 25.49
N PRO A 97 15.87 -1.73 26.56
CA PRO A 97 15.42 -0.36 26.80
C PRO A 97 15.69 0.60 25.63
N GLU A 98 16.82 0.45 24.92
CA GLU A 98 17.14 1.23 23.72
C GLU A 98 16.20 0.91 22.55
N GLU A 99 16.00 -0.37 22.25
CA GLU A 99 15.11 -0.81 21.16
C GLU A 99 13.66 -0.40 21.42
N LEU A 100 13.21 -0.52 22.67
CA LEU A 100 11.88 -0.11 23.08
C LEU A 100 11.69 1.41 22.90
N ARG A 101 12.68 2.22 23.31
CA ARG A 101 12.69 3.66 23.07
C ARG A 101 12.61 3.99 21.57
N GLY A 102 13.36 3.25 20.74
CA GLY A 102 13.31 3.39 19.29
C GLY A 102 11.94 3.05 18.70
N ALA A 103 11.34 1.94 19.13
CA ALA A 103 10.03 1.48 18.67
C ALA A 103 8.93 2.51 18.98
N PHE A 104 8.87 3.02 20.22
CA PHE A 104 7.90 4.06 20.58
C PHE A 104 8.11 5.36 19.82
N LYS A 105 9.35 5.83 19.65
CA LYS A 105 9.65 7.04 18.85
C LYS A 105 9.19 6.87 17.40
N SER A 106 9.51 5.72 16.79
CA SER A 106 9.15 5.42 15.41
C SER A 106 7.63 5.43 15.20
N GLN A 107 6.84 4.81 16.08
CA GLN A 107 5.38 4.86 15.97
C GLN A 107 4.83 6.27 16.13
N ILE A 108 5.32 7.03 17.12
CA ILE A 108 4.88 8.41 17.32
C ILE A 108 5.19 9.26 16.08
N SER A 109 6.43 9.23 15.57
CA SER A 109 6.83 9.96 14.36
C SER A 109 5.98 9.58 13.15
N LYS A 110 5.73 8.30 12.93
CA LYS A 110 4.87 7.82 11.84
C LYS A 110 3.46 8.45 11.86
N TYR A 111 2.86 8.62 13.03
CA TYR A 111 1.53 9.23 13.14
C TYR A 111 1.58 10.77 13.08
N VAL A 112 2.69 11.38 13.51
CA VAL A 112 2.95 12.81 13.28
C VAL A 112 3.07 13.10 11.78
N ASP A 113 3.83 12.30 11.03
CA ASP A 113 4.02 12.49 9.58
C ASP A 113 2.71 12.29 8.79
N ARG A 114 1.76 11.54 9.34
CA ARG A 114 0.44 11.31 8.72
C ARG A 114 -0.58 12.38 9.03
N LEU A 115 -0.31 13.23 10.04
CA LEU A 115 -1.23 14.26 10.48
C LEU A 115 -1.51 15.23 9.32
N GLY A 116 -2.77 15.33 8.91
CA GLY A 116 -3.20 16.18 7.79
C GLY A 116 -2.94 15.61 6.38
N TYR A 117 -2.42 14.38 6.26
CA TYR A 117 -2.07 13.78 4.97
C TYR A 117 -2.82 12.49 4.63
N LYS A 118 -3.20 11.68 5.62
CA LYS A 118 -3.72 10.32 5.37
C LYS A 118 -5.12 10.08 5.93
N ASP A 119 -5.21 9.91 7.23
CA ASP A 119 -6.45 9.58 7.94
C ASP A 119 -7.02 10.83 8.62
N ASP A 120 -8.21 10.72 9.20
CA ASP A 120 -8.81 11.77 10.01
C ASP A 120 -7.84 12.26 11.10
N GLU A 121 -7.62 13.57 11.19
CA GLU A 121 -6.62 14.17 12.06
C GLU A 121 -6.84 13.82 13.53
N VAL A 122 -8.11 13.74 13.97
CA VAL A 122 -8.45 13.39 15.35
C VAL A 122 -8.09 11.93 15.63
N LYS A 123 -8.30 11.01 14.68
CA LYS A 123 -7.88 9.61 14.82
C LYS A 123 -6.36 9.48 14.94
N GLU A 124 -5.60 10.21 14.15
CA GLU A 124 -4.13 10.15 14.21
C GLU A 124 -3.58 10.81 15.49
N LEU A 125 -4.17 11.92 15.94
CA LEU A 125 -3.86 12.52 17.25
C LEU A 125 -4.13 11.53 18.39
N ASN A 126 -5.26 10.80 18.34
CA ASN A 126 -5.58 9.79 19.33
C ASN A 126 -4.54 8.65 19.37
N LYS A 127 -3.98 8.26 18.21
CA LYS A 127 -2.89 7.28 18.15
C LYS A 127 -1.60 7.81 18.79
N ILE A 128 -1.22 9.04 18.50
CA ILE A 128 -0.06 9.69 19.13
C ILE A 128 -0.21 9.70 20.66
N ILE A 129 -1.40 10.08 21.16
CA ILE A 129 -1.71 10.12 22.59
C ILE A 129 -1.61 8.72 23.23
N ASP A 130 -2.13 7.68 22.57
CA ASP A 130 -2.09 6.31 23.08
C ASP A 130 -0.65 5.80 23.25
N TYR A 131 0.19 5.92 22.22
CA TYR A 131 1.60 5.50 22.28
C TYR A 131 2.39 6.32 23.32
N ALA A 132 2.20 7.64 23.37
CA ALA A 132 2.88 8.49 24.34
C ALA A 132 2.49 8.14 25.80
N THR A 133 1.20 7.90 26.04
CA THR A 133 0.68 7.53 27.36
C THR A 133 1.23 6.19 27.83
N ARG A 134 1.22 5.19 26.94
CA ARG A 134 1.77 3.85 27.26
C ARG A 134 3.27 3.89 27.53
N TYR A 135 4.04 4.64 26.74
CA TYR A 135 5.48 4.77 26.98
C TYR A 135 5.78 5.45 28.33
N LYS A 136 5.06 6.54 28.64
CA LYS A 136 5.13 7.21 29.95
C LYS A 136 4.84 6.24 31.10
N ASN A 137 3.80 5.40 30.96
CA ASN A 137 3.42 4.43 31.98
C ASN A 137 4.48 3.33 32.14
N HIS A 138 5.06 2.84 31.04
CA HIS A 138 6.18 1.89 31.10
C HIS A 138 7.39 2.49 31.83
N LEU A 139 7.79 3.72 31.49
CA LEU A 139 8.90 4.40 32.15
C LEU A 139 8.65 4.61 33.66
N LYS A 140 7.40 4.85 34.07
CA LYS A 140 7.03 4.92 35.48
C LYS A 140 7.17 3.57 36.18
N LYS A 141 6.77 2.46 35.53
CA LYS A 141 6.90 1.11 36.09
C LYS A 141 8.36 0.67 36.24
N VAL A 142 9.22 0.99 35.28
CA VAL A 142 10.65 0.62 35.33
C VAL A 142 11.44 1.46 36.36
N LYS A 143 10.98 2.67 36.68
CA LYS A 143 11.61 3.55 37.68
C LYS A 143 11.09 3.36 39.11
N ALA A 144 10.00 2.62 39.29
CA ALA A 144 9.40 2.31 40.59
C ALA A 144 10.04 1.05 41.17
#